data_AF-A0A537T2P1-F1
#
_entry.id   AF-A0A537T2P1-F1
#
_cell.length_a   1.000
_cell.length_b   1.000
_cell.length_c   1.000
_cell.angle_alpha   90.00
_cell.angle_beta   90.00
_cell.angle_gamma   90.00
#
_symmetry.space_group_name_H-M   'P 1'
#
loop_
_entity.id
_entity.type
_entity.pdbx_description
1 polymer ?
#
loop_
_entity_poly.entity_id
_entity_poly.type
_entity_poly.pdbx_seq_one_letter_code
_entity_poly.pdbx_strand_id
1 'polypeptide(L)'
;MRKSLPRRGTPSTGWFVPAIGAEYLCRCDIIEAINRVDTRDGVAILTDMIGGTPSNLAISCMSRPKVEVLAGINLPMLVKLARVRQGRSLPETVAMAEEAGRKYVTIASACLLPNR
;
A
#
# COMPACT_ATOMS: atom_id res chain seq x y z
N MET A 1 16.55 8.39 25.17
CA MET A 1 17.21 8.74 23.89
C MET A 1 16.55 7.98 22.77
N ARG A 2 15.65 8.60 21.98
CA ARG A 2 15.09 7.98 20.76
C ARG A 2 16.10 8.19 19.64
N LYS A 3 16.66 7.12 19.09
CA LYS A 3 17.52 7.18 17.89
C LYS A 3 16.65 7.66 16.72
N SER A 4 16.92 8.85 16.22
CA SER A 4 16.29 9.40 15.03
C SER A 4 16.67 8.55 13.82
N LEU A 5 15.68 7.96 13.14
CA LEU A 5 15.89 7.25 11.88
C LEU A 5 16.39 8.22 10.80
N PRO A 6 17.28 7.78 9.88
CA PRO A 6 17.85 8.64 8.85
C PRO A 6 16.76 9.14 7.88
N ARG A 7 16.74 10.45 7.65
CA ARG A 7 15.90 11.12 6.67
C ARG A 7 16.35 10.76 5.25
N ARG A 8 15.94 9.60 4.72
CA ARG A 8 16.01 9.36 3.27
C ARG A 8 14.92 10.18 2.61
N GLY A 9 15.33 11.15 1.79
CA GLY A 9 14.40 11.92 0.96
C GLY A 9 13.60 10.98 0.07
N THR A 10 12.29 10.92 0.28
CA THR A 10 11.35 10.37 -0.70
C THR A 10 10.98 11.49 -1.68
N PRO A 11 10.84 11.19 -2.98
CA PRO A 11 10.49 12.19 -3.98
C PRO A 11 9.10 12.76 -3.68
N SER A 12 8.92 14.06 -3.94
CA SER A 12 7.74 14.90 -3.67
C SER A 12 6.47 14.55 -4.46
N THR A 13 6.24 13.28 -4.80
CA THR A 13 5.13 12.81 -5.67
C THR A 13 4.46 11.49 -5.26
N GLY A 14 4.73 10.93 -4.07
CA GLY A 14 4.36 9.54 -3.76
C GLY A 14 3.29 9.36 -2.68
N TRP A 15 2.07 9.01 -3.07
CA TRP A 15 0.88 8.73 -2.26
C TRP A 15 0.95 7.51 -1.33
N PHE A 16 2.11 6.88 -1.21
CA PHE A 16 2.27 5.55 -0.65
C PHE A 16 3.08 5.58 0.63
N VAL A 17 2.53 4.96 1.68
CA VAL A 17 3.25 4.67 2.92
C VAL A 17 3.52 3.17 2.97
N PRO A 18 4.79 2.72 2.81
CA PRO A 18 5.13 1.32 3.03
C PRO A 18 5.12 1.01 4.53
N ALA A 19 4.32 0.03 4.97
CA ALA A 19 4.25 -0.41 6.36
C ALA A 19 5.15 -1.63 6.67
N ILE A 20 6.11 -1.94 5.80
CA ILE A 20 6.88 -3.20 5.83
C ILE A 20 8.05 -3.10 6.82
N GLY A 21 8.18 -4.07 7.74
CA GLY A 21 9.45 -4.40 8.41
C GLY A 21 9.99 -3.43 9.48
N ALA A 22 9.18 -2.53 10.03
CA ALA A 22 9.64 -1.64 11.09
C ALA A 22 9.35 -2.22 12.49
N GLU A 23 10.38 -2.77 13.12
CA GLU A 23 10.35 -3.47 14.42
C GLU A 23 9.92 -2.60 15.62
N TYR A 24 9.63 -1.32 15.37
CA TYR A 24 9.14 -0.34 16.36
C TYR A 24 8.17 0.67 15.74
N LEU A 25 7.48 0.30 14.65
CA LEU A 25 6.52 1.19 14.01
C LEU A 25 5.38 1.48 14.99
N CYS A 26 5.16 2.77 15.29
CA CYS A 26 4.01 3.18 16.07
C CYS A 26 2.96 3.85 15.17
N ARG A 27 1.73 3.96 15.68
CA ARG A 27 0.64 4.66 15.00
C ARG A 27 1.04 6.09 14.61
N CYS A 28 1.81 6.78 15.43
CA CYS A 28 2.26 8.15 15.16
C CYS A 28 3.18 8.21 13.93
N ASP A 29 4.07 7.23 13.73
CA ASP A 29 4.96 7.20 12.56
C ASP A 29 4.16 7.04 11.26
N ILE A 30 3.12 6.20 11.28
CA ILE A 30 2.20 6.01 10.16
C ILE A 30 1.45 7.31 9.89
N ILE A 31 0.94 7.98 10.93
CA ILE A 31 0.25 9.27 10.79
C ILE A 31 1.18 10.34 10.22
N GLU A 32 2.43 10.43 10.67
CA GLU A 32 3.42 11.35 10.12
C GLU A 32 3.75 11.03 8.66
N ALA A 33 3.82 9.76 8.30
CA ALA A 33 4.00 9.35 6.91
C ALA A 33 2.80 9.74 6.05
N ILE A 34 1.57 9.49 6.51
CA ILE A 34 0.32 9.91 5.84
C ILE A 34 0.34 11.42 5.61
N ASN A 35 0.58 12.23 6.66
CA ASN A 35 0.59 13.69 6.55
C ASN A 35 1.67 14.23 5.59
N ARG A 36 2.77 13.49 5.38
CA ARG A 36 3.83 13.88 4.43
C ARG A 36 3.45 13.64 2.97
N VAL A 37 2.58 12.67 2.70
CA VAL A 37 2.21 12.26 1.33
C VAL A 37 0.81 12.69 0.92
N ASP A 38 -0.03 13.08 1.88
CA ASP A 38 -1.40 13.53 1.64
C ASP A 38 -1.43 14.86 0.86
N THR A 39 -1.89 14.81 -0.39
CA THR A 39 -2.12 15.98 -1.24
C THR A 39 -3.62 16.32 -1.40
N ARG A 40 -4.48 15.84 -0.49
CA ARG A 40 -5.95 16.04 -0.38
C ARG A 40 -6.87 15.10 -1.17
N ASP A 41 -6.38 14.30 -2.11
CA ASP A 41 -7.22 13.31 -2.82
C ASP A 41 -7.15 11.91 -2.16
N GLY A 42 -6.43 11.76 -1.04
CA GLY A 42 -6.37 10.55 -0.19
C GLY A 42 -4.97 9.94 -0.04
N VAL A 43 -4.86 8.83 0.71
CA VAL A 43 -3.59 8.09 0.90
C VAL A 43 -3.84 6.59 0.88
N ALA A 44 -3.01 5.85 0.15
CA ALA A 44 -2.99 4.38 0.17
C ALA A 44 -1.83 3.88 1.03
N ILE A 45 -2.14 3.10 2.07
CA ILE A 45 -1.14 2.40 2.88
C ILE A 45 -0.96 1.00 2.32
N LEU A 46 0.28 0.61 2.03
CA LEU A 46 0.61 -0.67 1.40
C LEU A 46 1.27 -1.60 2.42
N THR A 47 0.72 -2.80 2.60
CA THR A 47 1.25 -3.83 3.53
C THR A 47 1.36 -5.19 2.86
N ASP A 48 2.34 -5.98 3.28
CA ASP A 48 2.57 -7.33 2.75
C ASP A 48 1.43 -8.30 3.09
N MET A 49 0.88 -8.23 4.31
CA MET A 49 -0.12 -9.18 4.80
C MET A 49 -1.13 -8.51 5.74
N ILE A 50 -2.33 -9.10 5.87
CA ILE A 50 -3.32 -8.72 6.89
C ILE A 50 -2.99 -9.45 8.19
N GLY A 51 -3.09 -8.76 9.33
CA GLY A 51 -3.03 -9.39 10.67
C GLY A 51 -1.68 -9.37 11.38
N GLY A 52 -0.65 -8.76 10.78
CA GLY A 52 0.58 -8.41 11.49
C GLY A 52 0.44 -7.11 12.30
N THR A 53 1.27 -6.93 13.33
CA THR A 53 1.36 -5.67 14.11
C THR A 53 1.43 -4.39 13.25
N PRO A 54 2.27 -4.30 12.19
CA PRO A 54 2.28 -3.12 11.31
C PRO A 54 0.98 -2.94 10.50
N SER A 55 0.34 -4.04 10.06
CA SER A 55 -0.94 -3.99 9.35
C SER A 55 -2.10 -3.57 10.26
N ASN A 56 -2.15 -4.07 11.50
CA ASN A 56 -3.17 -3.66 12.48
C ASN A 56 -3.04 -2.17 12.83
N LEU A 57 -1.81 -1.65 12.93
CA LEU A 57 -1.58 -0.22 13.12
C LEU A 57 -2.03 0.60 11.90
N ALA A 58 -1.77 0.13 10.68
CA ALA A 58 -2.27 0.76 9.46
C ALA A 58 -3.81 0.76 9.39
N ILE A 59 -4.44 -0.38 9.67
CA ILE A 59 -5.90 -0.56 9.76
C ILE A 59 -6.50 0.42 10.77
N SER A 60 -5.84 0.59 11.92
CA SER A 60 -6.31 1.53 12.95
C SER A 60 -6.34 2.99 12.46
N CYS A 61 -5.57 3.32 11.40
CA CYS A 61 -5.55 4.66 10.79
C CYS A 61 -6.65 4.88 9.74
N MET A 62 -7.40 3.83 9.33
CA MET A 62 -8.53 3.94 8.39
C MET A 62 -9.72 4.73 8.94
N SER A 63 -9.76 5.00 10.26
CA SER A 63 -10.76 5.93 10.82
C SER A 63 -10.59 7.37 10.32
N ARG A 64 -9.47 7.68 9.64
CA ARG A 64 -9.24 8.96 8.98
C ARG A 64 -9.94 8.98 7.61
N PRO A 65 -10.57 10.10 7.24
CA PRO A 65 -11.17 10.22 5.92
C PRO A 65 -10.11 10.08 4.83
N LYS A 66 -10.47 9.38 3.74
CA LYS A 66 -9.63 9.19 2.55
C LYS A 66 -8.32 8.42 2.77
N VAL A 67 -8.28 7.53 3.77
CA VAL A 67 -7.16 6.58 3.95
C VAL A 67 -7.64 5.18 3.63
N GLU A 68 -6.96 4.52 2.69
CA GLU A 68 -7.23 3.12 2.31
C GLU A 68 -6.01 2.26 2.65
N VAL A 69 -6.25 1.01 3.08
CA VAL A 69 -5.19 0.04 3.37
C VAL A 69 -5.29 -1.11 2.37
N LEU A 70 -4.23 -1.32 1.61
CA LEU A 70 -4.13 -2.41 0.65
C LEU A 70 -3.09 -3.41 1.15
N ALA A 71 -3.55 -4.62 1.44
CA ALA A 71 -2.74 -5.70 1.99
C ALA A 71 -2.53 -6.82 0.96
N GLY A 72 -1.52 -7.66 1.15
CA GLY A 72 -1.21 -8.71 0.16
C GLY A 72 -0.51 -8.14 -1.07
N ILE A 73 0.24 -7.04 -0.92
CA ILE A 73 0.80 -6.31 -2.04
C ILE A 73 1.75 -7.19 -2.84
N ASN A 74 1.51 -7.27 -4.14
CA ASN A 74 2.37 -7.96 -5.09
C ASN A 74 2.82 -7.01 -6.22
N LEU A 75 3.73 -7.49 -7.07
CA LEU A 75 4.28 -6.69 -8.16
C LEU A 75 3.21 -6.17 -9.15
N PRO A 76 2.25 -6.99 -9.63
CA PRO A 76 1.14 -6.51 -10.47
C PRO A 76 0.36 -5.33 -9.86
N MET A 77 0.06 -5.38 -8.56
CA MET A 77 -0.61 -4.28 -7.86
C MET A 77 0.24 -3.00 -7.91
N LEU A 78 1.54 -3.08 -7.60
CA LEU A 78 2.45 -1.93 -7.62
C LEU A 78 2.58 -1.30 -9.01
N VAL A 79 2.71 -2.13 -10.05
CA VAL A 79 2.76 -1.67 -11.44
C VAL A 79 1.45 -0.98 -11.82
N LYS A 80 0.31 -1.55 -11.41
CA LYS A 80 -1.00 -0.96 -11.70
C LYS A 80 -1.17 0.39 -11.00
N LEU A 81 -0.84 0.47 -9.71
CA LEU A 81 -0.87 1.70 -8.90
C LEU A 81 -0.02 2.80 -9.55
N ALA A 82 1.22 2.49 -9.93
CA ALA A 82 2.12 3.45 -10.58
C ALA A 82 1.54 4.03 -11.88
N ARG A 83 0.75 3.23 -12.62
CA ARG A 83 0.14 3.63 -13.90
C ARG A 83 -1.16 4.42 -13.74
N VAL A 84 -1.98 4.10 -12.73
CA VAL A 84 -3.35 4.65 -12.61
C VAL A 84 -3.50 5.70 -11.52
N ARG A 85 -2.44 5.98 -10.75
CA ARG A 85 -2.42 6.99 -9.67
C ARG A 85 -2.70 8.44 -10.11
N GLN A 86 -2.71 8.73 -11.42
CA GLN A 86 -3.02 10.07 -11.94
C GLN A 86 -4.41 10.10 -12.55
N GLY A 87 -5.21 11.10 -12.19
CA GLY A 87 -6.51 11.37 -12.81
C GLY A 87 -7.65 10.44 -12.39
N ARG A 88 -7.52 9.73 -11.26
CA ARG A 88 -8.55 8.86 -10.69
C ARG A 88 -8.68 9.06 -9.20
N SER A 89 -9.85 8.72 -8.65
CA SER A 89 -10.05 8.73 -7.21
C SER A 89 -9.25 7.62 -6.52
N LEU A 90 -8.97 7.78 -5.22
CA LEU A 90 -8.31 6.75 -4.43
C LEU A 90 -9.07 5.40 -4.46
N PRO A 91 -10.40 5.34 -4.25
CA PRO A 91 -11.16 4.09 -4.28
C PRO A 91 -11.06 3.36 -5.62
N GLU A 92 -11.16 4.09 -6.73
CA GLU A 92 -11.01 3.50 -8.08
C GLU A 92 -9.59 2.96 -8.29
N THR A 93 -8.58 3.72 -7.84
CA THR A 93 -7.18 3.36 -7.99
C THR A 93 -6.84 2.08 -7.23
N VAL A 94 -7.29 1.94 -5.98
CA VAL A 94 -7.03 0.75 -5.16
C VAL A 94 -7.79 -0.47 -5.68
N ALA A 95 -9.05 -0.31 -6.11
CA ALA A 95 -9.84 -1.41 -6.69
C ALA A 95 -9.20 -1.98 -7.96
N MET A 96 -8.72 -1.10 -8.85
CA MET A 96 -8.00 -1.53 -10.05
C MET A 96 -6.70 -2.26 -9.74
N ALA A 97 -5.98 -1.81 -8.71
CA ALA A 97 -4.76 -2.46 -8.27
C ALA A 97 -5.03 -3.85 -7.72
N GLU A 98 -6.03 -3.99 -6.84
CA GLU A 98 -6.47 -5.28 -6.30
C GLU A 98 -6.85 -6.26 -7.42
N GLU A 99 -7.65 -5.83 -8.39
CA GLU A 99 -8.05 -6.64 -9.54
C GLU A 99 -6.83 -7.12 -10.34
N ALA A 100 -5.87 -6.23 -10.60
CA ALA A 100 -4.62 -6.61 -11.26
C ALA A 100 -3.81 -7.59 -10.42
N GLY A 101 -3.76 -7.42 -9.10
CA GLY A 101 -3.12 -8.35 -8.18
C GLY A 101 -3.71 -9.75 -8.27
N ARG A 102 -5.04 -9.86 -8.20
CA ARG A 102 -5.75 -11.14 -8.25
C ARG A 102 -5.61 -11.85 -9.59
N LYS A 103 -5.69 -11.14 -10.71
CA LYS A 103 -5.56 -11.71 -12.07
C LYS A 103 -4.21 -12.38 -12.32
N TYR A 104 -3.16 -11.93 -11.63
CA TYR A 104 -1.81 -12.45 -11.79
C TYR A 104 -1.46 -13.56 -10.78
N VAL A 105 -2.37 -13.87 -9.85
CA VAL A 105 -2.27 -15.07 -9.02
C VAL A 105 -2.91 -16.22 -9.79
N THR A 106 -2.08 -16.97 -10.51
CA THR A 106 -2.53 -18.16 -11.25
C THR A 106 -1.55 -19.31 -11.14
N ILE A 107 -2.04 -20.53 -11.32
CA ILE A 107 -1.20 -21.72 -11.41
C ILE A 107 -0.76 -21.86 -12.87
N ALA A 108 0.55 -21.76 -13.13
CA ALA A 108 1.09 -21.79 -14.49
C ALA A 108 0.65 -23.02 -15.29
N SER A 109 0.60 -24.21 -14.66
CA SER A 109 0.12 -25.43 -15.31
C SER A 109 -1.35 -25.35 -15.71
N ALA A 110 -2.21 -24.71 -14.90
CA ALA A 110 -3.62 -24.52 -15.23
C ALA A 110 -3.84 -23.53 -16.38
N CYS A 111 -2.88 -22.62 -16.64
CA CYS A 111 -2.97 -21.66 -17.75
C CYS A 111 -2.23 -22.10 -19.02
N LEU A 112 -1.12 -22.82 -18.89
CA LEU A 112 -0.17 -23.05 -19.98
C LEU A 112 -0.14 -24.48 -20.49
N LEU A 113 -0.67 -25.44 -19.72
CA LEU A 113 -0.77 -26.82 -20.17
C LEU A 113 -2.23 -27.11 -20.53
N PRO A 114 -2.50 -27.70 -21.71
CA PRO A 114 -3.86 -28.14 -22.05
C PRO A 114 -4.34 -29.14 -21.00
N ASN A 115 -5.63 -29.07 -20.65
CA ASN A 115 -6.29 -30.03 -19.75
C ASN A 115 -5.87 -31.45 -20.13
N ARG A 116 -5.21 -32.16 -19.21
CA ARG A 116 -4.97 -33.59 -19.35
C ARG A 116 -6.26 -34.36 -19.13
#